data_AF-A0A968MQB7-F1
#
_entry.id   AF-A0A968MQB7-F1
#
_cell.length_a   1.000
_cell.length_b   1.000
_cell.length_c   1.000
_cell.angle_alpha   90.00
_cell.angle_beta   90.00
_cell.angle_gamma   90.00
#
_symmetry.space_group_name_H-M   'P 1'
#
loop_
_entity.id
_entity.type
_entity.pdbx_description
1 polymer ?
#
loop_
_entity_poly.entity_id
_entity_poly.type
_entity_poly.pdbx_seq_one_letter_code
_entity_poly.pdbx_strand_id
1 'polypeptide(L)'
;MYDDVSLICTSYPYIENVQVAPDIYKNEITIQSVILNKPGTKQLSLTGTVKEWKSGKVVSSVIKKFETNNNNRQLISFNIPVTEAILWSPQNPFLYCFTLSTGVDDYTARFGMREFRFDTPTKRAYLNNKLIFLRGSNITLHRFFDDSLCRNHPWDEKWVRTLLTDLPKKYSWNTFRFCIGPVPDKWFEIADEAGLIIQNEYFIWSYRPYWNKDTLKSQLIRWMNDCWNHPSVAWWDICNETREPILTGLISEIRHLDLSNRAWDNGYNLPEGENDPVEDHHYKWYAGKYGPGLHWKLKNFQEGTGEKSTNSPHPSAHACVLNEYGWLWLKRNGQYTNLTKAVYDSIAPGATNNQRQELYSYLLAVETEYFRAHRNYAGVMHFDYLTGDFNGAITGDIFKNPETLEPVQAYDDYLSEIFKPLGVYVNFFPDRLASYDTANVPIMIIQDDDFPVNGILEVKLVNDTGSEIEIVRQAFKVGAFSQTTVNVKFPFNAKPGAYWLNTVALHGNNDKTLSRRKITLSTAL
;
A
#
# COMPACT_ATOMS: atom_id res chain seq x y z
N MET A 1 2.70 -27.47 5.03
CA MET A 1 3.58 -27.07 3.92
C MET A 1 3.05 -25.73 3.45
N TYR A 2 3.81 -24.65 3.62
CA TYR A 2 3.32 -23.28 3.44
C TYR A 2 3.42 -22.81 1.97
N ASP A 3 4.39 -23.35 1.23
CA ASP A 3 4.59 -23.09 -0.19
C ASP A 3 5.09 -24.38 -0.87
N ASP A 4 5.45 -24.30 -2.13
CA ASP A 4 5.96 -25.43 -2.92
C ASP A 4 7.19 -26.10 -2.28
N VAL A 5 7.26 -27.43 -2.43
CA VAL A 5 8.43 -28.23 -2.08
C VAL A 5 8.96 -28.88 -3.34
N SER A 6 10.17 -28.48 -3.74
CA SER A 6 10.84 -28.97 -4.94
C SER A 6 11.96 -29.96 -4.62
N LEU A 7 12.09 -31.00 -5.44
CA LEU A 7 13.28 -31.86 -5.48
C LEU A 7 14.19 -31.40 -6.63
N ILE A 8 15.35 -30.83 -6.29
CA ILE A 8 16.34 -30.37 -7.28
C ILE A 8 17.41 -31.45 -7.45
N CYS A 9 17.48 -32.04 -8.64
CA CYS A 9 18.46 -33.07 -9.02
C CYS A 9 19.49 -32.48 -9.99
N THR A 10 20.64 -32.06 -9.49
CA THR A 10 21.66 -31.36 -10.30
C THR A 10 23.09 -31.79 -9.89
N SER A 11 24.08 -31.39 -10.68
CA SER A 11 25.50 -31.67 -10.46
C SER A 11 26.30 -30.35 -10.39
N TYR A 12 27.58 -30.43 -10.00
CA TYR A 12 28.45 -29.26 -10.04
C TYR A 12 28.79 -28.84 -11.48
N PRO A 13 28.92 -27.53 -11.76
CA PRO A 13 28.67 -26.40 -10.84
C PRO A 13 27.18 -26.13 -10.63
N TYR A 14 26.78 -25.93 -9.37
CA TYR A 14 25.40 -25.70 -8.92
C TYR A 14 25.16 -24.23 -8.57
N ILE A 15 24.00 -23.69 -8.93
CA ILE A 15 23.60 -22.31 -8.64
C ILE A 15 22.76 -22.29 -7.36
N GLU A 16 23.28 -21.70 -6.29
CA GLU A 16 22.57 -21.64 -4.99
C GLU A 16 21.49 -20.56 -4.98
N ASN A 17 21.80 -19.40 -5.58
CA ASN A 17 20.88 -18.27 -5.69
C ASN A 17 21.26 -17.35 -6.84
N VAL A 18 20.35 -16.46 -7.23
CA VAL A 18 20.61 -15.37 -8.18
C VAL A 18 19.84 -14.13 -7.72
N GLN A 19 20.54 -13.02 -7.60
CA GLN A 19 19.96 -11.68 -7.55
C GLN A 19 20.16 -10.98 -8.88
N VAL A 20 19.10 -10.34 -9.37
CA VAL A 20 19.10 -9.47 -10.54
C VAL A 20 18.76 -8.06 -10.08
N ALA A 21 19.73 -7.16 -10.07
CA ALA A 21 19.54 -5.78 -9.65
C ALA A 21 19.57 -4.83 -10.87
N PRO A 22 18.43 -4.22 -11.25
CA PRO A 22 18.37 -3.25 -12.33
C PRO A 22 19.08 -1.94 -12.01
N ASP A 23 19.82 -1.39 -12.98
CA ASP A 23 20.28 -0.01 -13.01
C ASP A 23 19.74 0.66 -14.29
N ILE A 24 18.63 1.39 -14.12
CA ILE A 24 17.93 2.05 -15.23
C ILE A 24 18.72 3.23 -15.81
N TYR A 25 19.68 3.79 -15.07
CA TYR A 25 20.49 4.93 -15.54
C TYR A 25 21.66 4.46 -16.40
N LYS A 26 22.19 3.27 -16.10
CA LYS A 26 23.23 2.62 -16.91
C LYS A 26 22.67 1.69 -17.98
N ASN A 27 21.36 1.44 -18.01
CA ASN A 27 20.71 0.46 -18.89
C ASN A 27 21.35 -0.94 -18.78
N GLU A 28 21.57 -1.39 -17.55
CA GLU A 28 22.15 -2.69 -17.28
C GLU A 28 21.47 -3.36 -16.08
N ILE A 29 21.73 -4.65 -15.92
CA ILE A 29 21.45 -5.39 -14.69
C ILE A 29 22.77 -5.85 -14.09
N THR A 30 22.91 -5.72 -12.77
CA THR A 30 23.97 -6.35 -12.00
C THR A 30 23.48 -7.71 -11.53
N ILE A 31 24.22 -8.76 -11.89
CA ILE A 31 23.97 -10.11 -11.40
C ILE A 31 24.88 -10.37 -10.22
N GLN A 32 24.33 -10.95 -9.16
CA GLN A 32 25.11 -11.56 -8.09
C GLN A 32 24.56 -12.95 -7.79
N SER A 33 25.45 -13.93 -7.70
CA SER A 33 25.06 -15.32 -7.51
C SER A 33 26.11 -16.06 -6.71
N VAL A 34 25.67 -16.98 -5.86
CA VAL A 34 26.52 -17.95 -5.21
C VAL A 34 26.54 -19.23 -6.03
N ILE A 35 27.73 -19.64 -6.45
CA ILE A 35 27.95 -20.87 -7.20
C ILE A 35 28.71 -21.85 -6.32
N LEU A 36 28.19 -23.07 -6.21
CA LEU A 36 28.92 -24.18 -5.63
C LEU A 36 29.65 -24.96 -6.71
N ASN A 37 30.94 -25.20 -6.49
CA ASN A 37 31.85 -25.83 -7.43
C ASN A 37 32.34 -27.18 -6.90
N LYS A 38 32.66 -28.09 -7.83
CA LYS A 38 33.40 -29.30 -7.47
C LYS A 38 34.80 -28.89 -6.96
N PRO A 39 35.31 -29.49 -5.87
CA PRO A 39 36.68 -29.26 -5.42
C PRO A 39 37.69 -29.47 -6.57
N GLY A 40 38.63 -28.54 -6.72
CA GLY A 40 39.64 -28.57 -7.79
C GLY A 40 39.19 -28.02 -9.14
N THR A 41 37.94 -27.56 -9.27
CA THR A 41 37.54 -26.71 -10.42
C THR A 41 38.47 -25.50 -10.44
N LYS A 42 39.03 -25.16 -11.60
CA LYS A 42 39.95 -24.01 -11.78
C LYS A 42 39.31 -22.79 -12.44
N GLN A 43 38.30 -23.03 -13.27
CA GLN A 43 37.61 -22.01 -14.02
C GLN A 43 36.14 -22.37 -14.13
N LEU A 44 35.29 -21.35 -14.01
CA LEU A 44 33.86 -21.42 -14.20
C LEU A 44 33.48 -20.57 -15.42
N SER A 45 32.62 -21.10 -16.28
CA SER A 45 32.05 -20.36 -17.41
C SER A 45 30.55 -20.28 -17.21
N LEU A 46 30.01 -19.07 -17.14
CA LEU A 46 28.61 -18.80 -16.91
C LEU A 46 28.01 -18.12 -18.13
N THR A 47 26.83 -18.58 -18.56
CA THR A 47 26.04 -17.93 -19.60
C THR A 47 24.86 -17.24 -18.95
N GLY A 48 24.79 -15.92 -19.08
CA GLY A 48 23.65 -15.13 -18.65
C GLY A 48 22.81 -14.71 -19.85
N THR A 49 21.51 -14.98 -19.84
CA THR A 49 20.59 -14.62 -20.94
C THR A 49 19.39 -13.87 -20.40
N VAL A 50 19.07 -12.73 -21.01
CA VAL A 50 17.90 -11.90 -20.70
C VAL A 50 16.88 -12.03 -21.83
N LYS A 51 15.63 -12.36 -21.49
CA LYS A 51 14.51 -12.43 -22.42
C LYS A 51 13.35 -11.59 -21.94
N GLU A 52 12.56 -11.04 -22.85
CA GLU A 52 11.22 -10.54 -22.53
C GLU A 52 10.37 -11.73 -22.05
N TRP A 53 9.70 -11.61 -20.89
CA TRP A 53 9.03 -12.75 -20.25
C TRP A 53 7.91 -13.34 -21.13
N LYS A 54 7.03 -12.48 -21.67
CA LYS A 54 5.85 -12.92 -22.44
C LYS A 54 6.18 -13.30 -23.89
N SER A 55 7.02 -12.52 -24.57
CA SER A 55 7.33 -12.75 -25.99
C SER A 55 8.44 -13.78 -26.19
N GLY A 56 9.27 -14.03 -25.17
CA GLY A 56 10.45 -14.89 -25.25
C GLY A 56 11.61 -14.30 -26.05
N LYS A 57 11.48 -13.07 -26.56
CA LYS A 57 12.52 -12.40 -27.35
C LYS A 57 13.78 -12.21 -26.49
N VAL A 58 14.92 -12.68 -27.00
CA VAL A 58 16.24 -12.47 -26.38
C VAL A 58 16.63 -11.01 -26.54
N VAL A 59 16.96 -10.37 -25.43
CA VAL A 59 17.38 -8.96 -25.37
C VAL A 59 18.88 -8.85 -25.17
N SER A 60 19.47 -9.76 -24.40
CA SER A 60 20.91 -9.77 -24.14
C SER A 60 21.38 -11.18 -23.81
N SER A 61 22.61 -11.50 -24.17
CA SER A 61 23.26 -12.75 -23.77
C SER A 61 24.77 -12.53 -23.64
N VAL A 62 25.35 -12.99 -22.53
CA VAL A 62 26.78 -12.86 -22.26
C VAL A 62 27.35 -14.17 -21.73
N ILE A 63 28.62 -14.42 -22.06
CA ILE A 63 29.40 -15.49 -21.45
C ILE A 63 30.49 -14.83 -20.61
N LYS A 64 30.57 -15.20 -19.33
CA LYS A 64 31.59 -14.70 -18.39
C LYS A 64 32.39 -15.87 -17.85
N LYS A 65 33.70 -15.70 -17.79
CA LYS A 65 34.63 -16.66 -17.21
C LYS A 65 35.17 -16.13 -15.90
N PHE A 66 35.21 -16.97 -14.89
CA PHE A 66 35.71 -16.65 -13.56
C PHE A 66 36.77 -17.67 -13.16
N GLU A 67 37.85 -17.20 -12.54
CA GLU A 67 38.74 -18.10 -11.83
C GLU A 67 38.10 -18.49 -10.50
N THR A 68 38.21 -19.77 -10.15
CA THR A 68 37.70 -20.30 -8.89
C THR A 68 38.79 -20.19 -7.83
N ASN A 69 38.43 -19.73 -6.64
CA ASN A 69 39.36 -19.45 -5.55
C ASN A 69 39.67 -20.70 -4.69
N ASN A 70 39.65 -21.91 -5.26
CA ASN A 70 39.69 -23.21 -4.56
C ASN A 70 38.59 -23.43 -3.49
N ASN A 71 37.72 -22.45 -3.22
CA ASN A 71 36.52 -22.67 -2.41
C ASN A 71 35.46 -23.40 -3.23
N ASN A 72 34.78 -24.31 -2.56
CA ASN A 72 33.63 -25.03 -3.11
C ASN A 72 32.36 -24.15 -3.19
N ARG A 73 32.37 -22.93 -2.66
CA ARG A 73 31.27 -21.96 -2.70
C ARG A 73 31.84 -20.57 -2.98
N GLN A 74 31.45 -19.95 -4.08
CA GLN A 74 32.01 -18.70 -4.59
C GLN A 74 30.89 -17.71 -4.92
N LEU A 75 31.02 -16.48 -4.43
CA LEU A 75 30.19 -15.36 -4.86
C LEU A 75 30.76 -14.80 -6.18
N ILE A 76 29.92 -14.73 -7.21
CA ILE A 76 30.27 -14.14 -8.51
C ILE A 76 29.36 -12.94 -8.77
N SER A 77 29.90 -11.92 -9.44
CA SER A 77 29.14 -10.76 -9.85
C SER A 77 29.62 -10.20 -11.17
N PHE A 78 28.68 -9.79 -12.01
CA PHE A 78 28.94 -9.20 -13.33
C PHE A 78 27.72 -8.46 -13.85
N ASN A 79 27.95 -7.54 -14.79
CA ASN A 79 26.88 -6.75 -15.39
C ASN A 79 26.50 -7.30 -16.77
N ILE A 80 25.22 -7.11 -17.12
CA ILE A 80 24.66 -7.44 -18.43
C ILE A 80 23.93 -6.19 -18.96
N PRO A 81 24.27 -5.70 -20.16
CA PRO A 81 23.55 -4.58 -20.76
C PRO A 81 22.13 -5.00 -21.15
N VAL A 82 21.16 -4.13 -20.89
CA VAL A 82 19.75 -4.22 -21.30
C VAL A 82 19.39 -2.87 -21.93
N THR A 83 19.91 -2.63 -23.12
CA THR A 83 19.74 -1.36 -23.85
C THR A 83 18.28 -1.15 -24.26
N GLU A 84 17.79 0.09 -24.18
CA GLU A 84 16.41 0.45 -24.52
C GLU A 84 15.38 -0.35 -23.71
N ALA A 85 15.68 -0.56 -22.42
CA ALA A 85 14.81 -1.27 -21.51
C ALA A 85 13.40 -0.66 -21.44
N ILE A 86 12.38 -1.52 -21.52
CA ILE A 86 11.00 -1.17 -21.20
C ILE A 86 10.89 -1.21 -19.68
N LEU A 87 10.63 -0.05 -19.07
CA LEU A 87 10.59 0.07 -17.62
C LEU A 87 9.31 -0.54 -17.04
N TRP A 88 9.46 -1.21 -15.90
CA TRP A 88 8.34 -1.70 -15.10
C TRP A 88 7.68 -0.53 -14.35
N SER A 89 6.35 -0.51 -14.36
CA SER A 89 5.52 0.44 -13.61
C SER A 89 4.09 -0.08 -13.43
N PRO A 90 3.26 0.50 -12.55
CA PRO A 90 1.85 0.10 -12.43
C PRO A 90 1.06 0.14 -13.75
N GLN A 91 1.33 1.12 -14.61
CA GLN A 91 0.66 1.27 -15.90
C GLN A 91 1.24 0.36 -16.99
N ASN A 92 2.50 -0.04 -16.84
CA ASN A 92 3.20 -0.92 -17.76
C ASN A 92 4.06 -1.92 -16.97
N PRO A 93 3.47 -3.00 -16.41
CA PRO A 93 4.17 -3.99 -15.61
C PRO A 93 4.99 -4.94 -16.50
N PHE A 94 5.94 -4.39 -17.24
CA PHE A 94 6.78 -5.13 -18.17
C PHE A 94 7.83 -5.95 -17.41
N LEU A 95 7.93 -7.23 -17.74
CA LEU A 95 8.83 -8.17 -17.06
C LEU A 95 9.78 -8.83 -18.06
N TYR A 96 10.98 -9.08 -17.56
CA TYR A 96 12.02 -9.87 -18.20
C TYR A 96 12.25 -11.17 -17.41
N CYS A 97 12.84 -12.16 -18.06
CA CYS A 97 13.42 -13.33 -17.44
C CYS A 97 14.94 -13.28 -17.62
N PHE A 98 15.67 -13.44 -16.53
CA PHE A 98 17.10 -13.70 -16.56
C PHE A 98 17.33 -15.19 -16.28
N THR A 99 18.07 -15.87 -17.15
CA THR A 99 18.54 -17.24 -16.94
C THR A 99 20.06 -17.22 -16.81
N LEU A 100 20.55 -17.73 -15.68
CA LEU A 100 21.97 -18.04 -15.46
C LEU A 100 22.18 -19.54 -15.69
N SER A 101 23.14 -19.89 -16.52
CA SER A 101 23.50 -21.28 -16.84
C SER A 101 24.96 -21.55 -16.54
N THR A 102 25.24 -22.66 -15.83
CA THR A 102 26.60 -23.23 -15.69
C THR A 102 26.92 -24.23 -16.82
N GLY A 103 25.95 -24.52 -17.68
CA GLY A 103 25.97 -25.65 -18.63
C GLY A 103 25.59 -27.00 -18.00
N VAL A 104 25.48 -27.07 -16.67
CA VAL A 104 25.03 -28.24 -15.90
C VAL A 104 23.74 -27.92 -15.13
N ASP A 105 23.66 -26.71 -14.61
CA ASP A 105 22.54 -26.20 -13.82
C ASP A 105 22.07 -24.86 -14.39
N ASP A 106 20.76 -24.64 -14.35
CA ASP A 106 20.12 -23.42 -14.82
C ASP A 106 19.25 -22.83 -13.71
N TYR A 107 19.39 -21.53 -13.47
CA TYR A 107 18.52 -20.78 -12.57
C TYR A 107 17.86 -19.65 -13.34
N THR A 108 16.54 -19.54 -13.23
CA THR A 108 15.77 -18.47 -13.89
C THR A 108 15.05 -17.61 -12.86
N ALA A 109 15.24 -16.29 -12.96
CA ALA A 109 14.53 -15.29 -12.18
C ALA A 109 13.75 -14.35 -13.10
N ARG A 110 12.51 -14.04 -12.74
CA ARG A 110 11.79 -12.89 -13.33
C ARG A 110 12.23 -11.61 -12.65
N PHE A 111 12.28 -10.52 -13.40
CA PHE A 111 12.60 -9.19 -12.89
C PHE A 111 11.96 -8.10 -13.74
N GLY A 112 11.90 -6.88 -13.22
CA GLY A 112 11.45 -5.69 -13.96
C GLY A 112 12.52 -4.60 -13.92
N MET A 113 12.73 -3.88 -15.03
CA MET A 113 13.66 -2.75 -15.07
C MET A 113 13.01 -1.54 -14.41
N ARG A 114 13.37 -1.23 -13.15
CA ARG A 114 12.85 -0.07 -12.42
C ARG A 114 13.76 0.40 -11.30
N GLU A 115 13.60 1.65 -10.91
CA GLU A 115 14.11 2.21 -9.65
C GLU A 115 12.93 2.67 -8.80
N PHE A 116 12.88 2.27 -7.53
CA PHE A 116 11.95 2.84 -6.56
C PHE A 116 12.74 3.43 -5.40
N ARG A 117 12.42 4.66 -5.01
CA ARG A 117 13.07 5.34 -3.89
C ARG A 117 12.12 6.29 -3.18
N PHE A 118 12.39 6.56 -1.92
CA PHE A 118 11.89 7.77 -1.27
C PHE A 118 12.93 8.88 -1.40
N ASP A 119 12.52 10.09 -1.08
CA ASP A 119 13.34 11.28 -1.16
C ASP A 119 13.06 12.16 0.05
N THR A 120 14.05 12.30 0.93
CA THR A 120 13.92 13.11 2.15
C THR A 120 13.69 14.60 1.85
N PRO A 121 14.38 15.25 0.88
CA PRO A 121 14.14 16.65 0.57
C PRO A 121 12.70 16.96 0.14
N THR A 122 12.11 16.14 -0.73
CA THR A 122 10.73 16.33 -1.21
C THR A 122 9.68 15.64 -0.36
N LYS A 123 10.08 14.69 0.49
CA LYS A 123 9.22 13.84 1.34
C LYS A 123 8.23 12.99 0.54
N ARG A 124 8.67 12.51 -0.64
CA ARG A 124 7.84 11.75 -1.59
C ARG A 124 8.49 10.43 -2.00
N ALA A 125 7.66 9.56 -2.59
CA ALA A 125 8.11 8.38 -3.29
C ALA A 125 8.30 8.68 -4.79
N TYR A 126 9.27 8.02 -5.40
CA TYR A 126 9.58 8.10 -6.82
C TYR A 126 9.72 6.71 -7.40
N LEU A 127 9.14 6.52 -8.58
CA LEU A 127 9.33 5.34 -9.42
C LEU A 127 9.89 5.80 -10.76
N ASN A 128 11.06 5.28 -11.14
CA ASN A 128 11.77 5.65 -12.37
C ASN A 128 11.97 7.17 -12.47
N ASN A 129 12.41 7.78 -11.36
CA ASN A 129 12.57 9.22 -11.19
C ASN A 129 11.29 10.08 -11.41
N LYS A 130 10.10 9.47 -11.38
CA LYS A 130 8.81 10.17 -11.42
C LYS A 130 8.11 10.07 -10.07
N LEU A 131 7.55 11.18 -9.61
CA LEU A 131 6.78 11.21 -8.37
C LEU A 131 5.61 10.22 -8.47
N ILE A 132 5.36 9.49 -7.39
CA ILE A 132 4.20 8.61 -7.27
C ILE A 132 3.55 8.77 -5.89
N PHE A 133 2.22 8.91 -5.88
CA PHE A 133 1.45 8.81 -4.65
C PHE A 133 1.03 7.36 -4.42
N LEU A 134 1.39 6.82 -3.25
CA LEU A 134 1.06 5.45 -2.87
C LEU A 134 -0.34 5.42 -2.25
N ARG A 135 -1.17 4.48 -2.72
CA ARG A 135 -2.58 4.38 -2.34
C ARG A 135 -2.97 2.92 -2.24
N GLY A 136 -3.51 2.54 -1.10
CA GLY A 136 -4.18 1.26 -0.99
C GLY A 136 -4.49 0.85 0.43
N SER A 137 -3.99 -0.32 0.80
CA SER A 137 -4.37 -0.97 2.05
C SER A 137 -3.32 -1.98 2.51
N ASN A 138 -3.66 -2.69 3.58
CA ASN A 138 -2.85 -3.74 4.17
C ASN A 138 -3.45 -5.10 3.79
N ILE A 139 -2.65 -6.15 3.94
CA ILE A 139 -3.14 -7.52 3.94
C ILE A 139 -2.45 -8.23 5.10
N THR A 140 -3.23 -8.64 6.11
CA THR A 140 -2.75 -9.44 7.24
C THR A 140 -3.06 -10.92 7.03
N LEU A 141 -2.39 -11.52 6.04
CA LEU A 141 -2.65 -12.91 5.62
C LEU A 141 -2.53 -13.90 6.79
N HIS A 142 -1.57 -13.69 7.70
CA HIS A 142 -1.39 -14.54 8.87
C HIS A 142 -2.56 -14.51 9.84
N ARG A 143 -3.33 -13.40 9.90
CA ARG A 143 -4.60 -13.36 10.65
C ARG A 143 -5.72 -14.06 9.88
N PHE A 144 -5.70 -13.98 8.55
CA PHE A 144 -6.68 -14.68 7.71
C PHE A 144 -6.55 -16.21 7.82
N PHE A 145 -5.37 -16.77 8.08
CA PHE A 145 -5.23 -18.22 8.29
C PHE A 145 -6.05 -18.79 9.46
N ASP A 146 -6.36 -17.97 10.47
CA ASP A 146 -7.23 -18.38 11.60
C ASP A 146 -8.73 -18.32 11.23
N ASP A 147 -9.06 -17.83 10.04
CA ASP A 147 -10.42 -17.74 9.52
C ASP A 147 -10.88 -19.07 8.91
N SER A 148 -12.04 -19.56 9.35
CA SER A 148 -12.64 -20.78 8.80
C SER A 148 -12.95 -20.71 7.30
N LEU A 149 -13.10 -19.50 6.75
CA LEU A 149 -13.34 -19.26 5.33
C LEU A 149 -12.05 -19.12 4.51
N CYS A 150 -10.86 -19.08 5.14
CA CYS A 150 -9.60 -19.01 4.41
C CYS A 150 -9.35 -20.22 3.53
N ARG A 151 -9.51 -21.44 4.09
CA ARG A 151 -9.28 -22.72 3.38
C ARG A 151 -7.98 -22.66 2.55
N ASN A 152 -8.03 -23.06 1.29
CA ASN A 152 -6.89 -23.03 0.36
C ASN A 152 -6.84 -21.77 -0.52
N HIS A 153 -7.69 -20.77 -0.27
CA HIS A 153 -7.78 -19.59 -1.12
C HIS A 153 -6.46 -18.83 -1.32
N PRO A 154 -5.59 -18.66 -0.30
CA PRO A 154 -4.29 -18.02 -0.49
C PRO A 154 -3.35 -18.72 -1.48
N TRP A 155 -3.62 -19.98 -1.84
CA TRP A 155 -2.86 -20.75 -2.82
C TRP A 155 -3.62 -20.98 -4.13
N ASP A 156 -4.86 -20.48 -4.25
CA ASP A 156 -5.63 -20.52 -5.50
C ASP A 156 -5.28 -19.28 -6.34
N GLU A 157 -4.58 -19.49 -7.47
CA GLU A 157 -4.10 -18.39 -8.31
C GLU A 157 -5.24 -17.48 -8.80
N LYS A 158 -6.42 -18.03 -9.11
CA LYS A 158 -7.56 -17.23 -9.60
C LYS A 158 -8.09 -16.32 -8.49
N TRP A 159 -8.20 -16.85 -7.27
CA TRP A 159 -8.61 -16.08 -6.10
C TRP A 159 -7.60 -14.98 -5.79
N VAL A 160 -6.29 -15.30 -5.75
CA VAL A 160 -5.24 -14.31 -5.47
C VAL A 160 -5.18 -13.23 -6.56
N ARG A 161 -5.32 -13.59 -7.84
CA ARG A 161 -5.41 -12.61 -8.92
C ARG A 161 -6.61 -11.68 -8.73
N THR A 162 -7.79 -12.21 -8.43
CA THR A 162 -8.98 -11.37 -8.19
C THR A 162 -8.75 -10.42 -7.00
N LEU A 163 -8.14 -10.92 -5.91
CA LEU A 163 -7.80 -10.13 -4.71
C LEU A 163 -6.80 -9.00 -5.02
N LEU A 164 -5.76 -9.28 -5.80
CA LEU A 164 -4.65 -8.34 -6.04
C LEU A 164 -4.81 -7.49 -7.30
N THR A 165 -5.67 -7.87 -8.26
CA THR A 165 -5.79 -7.15 -9.54
C THR A 165 -7.12 -6.44 -9.71
N ASP A 166 -8.24 -7.15 -9.59
CA ASP A 166 -9.52 -6.64 -10.07
C ASP A 166 -10.12 -5.61 -9.12
N LEU A 167 -10.17 -5.94 -7.83
CA LEU A 167 -10.64 -5.03 -6.78
C LEU A 167 -9.71 -3.83 -6.58
N PRO A 168 -8.37 -3.98 -6.53
CA PRO A 168 -7.48 -2.83 -6.36
C PRO A 168 -7.56 -1.86 -7.53
N LYS A 169 -7.69 -2.36 -8.77
CA LYS A 169 -7.96 -1.51 -9.95
C LYS A 169 -9.27 -0.75 -9.81
N LYS A 170 -10.35 -1.41 -9.38
CA LYS A 170 -11.65 -0.77 -9.13
C LYS A 170 -11.53 0.38 -8.12
N TYR A 171 -10.72 0.20 -7.07
CA TYR A 171 -10.50 1.20 -6.04
C TYR A 171 -9.35 2.16 -6.34
N SER A 172 -8.77 2.14 -7.53
CA SER A 172 -7.61 2.99 -7.90
C SER A 172 -6.40 2.84 -6.96
N TRP A 173 -6.20 1.65 -6.41
CA TRP A 173 -5.04 1.31 -5.59
C TRP A 173 -3.86 0.90 -6.45
N ASN A 174 -2.68 1.25 -5.98
CA ASN A 174 -1.40 0.89 -6.59
C ASN A 174 -0.41 0.32 -5.57
N THR A 175 -0.76 0.26 -4.29
CA THR A 175 0.15 -0.18 -3.23
C THR A 175 -0.54 -1.07 -2.21
N PHE A 176 0.18 -2.10 -1.76
CA PHE A 176 -0.20 -2.88 -0.59
C PHE A 176 0.94 -2.98 0.40
N ARG A 177 0.59 -3.08 1.69
CA ARG A 177 1.48 -3.59 2.72
C ARG A 177 1.11 -5.04 3.02
N PHE A 178 2.03 -5.96 2.75
CA PHE A 178 1.92 -7.32 3.27
C PHE A 178 2.36 -7.27 4.72
N CYS A 179 1.36 -7.17 5.60
CA CYS A 179 1.50 -6.75 6.97
C CYS A 179 1.66 -7.97 7.87
N ILE A 180 2.69 -7.90 8.72
CA ILE A 180 3.06 -8.88 9.73
C ILE A 180 3.09 -10.26 9.08
N GLY A 181 4.04 -10.46 8.16
CA GLY A 181 4.48 -11.78 7.74
C GLY A 181 4.55 -12.01 6.23
N PRO A 182 5.26 -13.08 5.84
CA PRO A 182 5.38 -13.44 4.44
C PRO A 182 4.03 -13.84 3.85
N VAL A 183 3.97 -13.78 2.53
CA VAL A 183 2.91 -14.35 1.69
C VAL A 183 3.54 -15.44 0.80
N PRO A 184 2.75 -16.36 0.22
CA PRO A 184 3.26 -17.31 -0.78
C PRO A 184 3.92 -16.59 -1.97
N ASP A 185 4.95 -17.19 -2.56
CA ASP A 185 5.75 -16.57 -3.64
C ASP A 185 4.88 -16.13 -4.84
N LYS A 186 3.87 -16.94 -5.15
CA LYS A 186 2.84 -16.67 -6.17
C LYS A 186 2.18 -15.29 -6.02
N TRP A 187 2.07 -14.75 -4.81
CA TRP A 187 1.50 -13.42 -4.60
C TRP A 187 2.41 -12.31 -5.13
N PHE A 188 3.73 -12.42 -4.96
CA PHE A 188 4.68 -11.47 -5.51
C PHE A 188 4.74 -11.58 -7.04
N GLU A 189 4.68 -12.80 -7.57
CA GLU A 189 4.55 -13.05 -9.01
C GLU A 189 3.32 -12.35 -9.61
N ILE A 190 2.16 -12.48 -8.96
CA ILE A 190 0.92 -11.80 -9.37
C ILE A 190 1.05 -10.29 -9.20
N ALA A 191 1.64 -9.80 -8.11
CA ALA A 191 1.84 -8.37 -7.85
C ALA A 191 2.75 -7.73 -8.91
N ASP A 192 3.82 -8.42 -9.33
CA ASP A 192 4.72 -7.99 -10.40
C ASP A 192 3.97 -7.83 -11.73
N GLU A 193 3.13 -8.80 -12.07
CA GLU A 193 2.31 -8.80 -13.29
C GLU A 193 1.17 -7.77 -13.26
N ALA A 194 0.65 -7.50 -12.06
CA ALA A 194 -0.45 -6.58 -11.81
C ALA A 194 -0.01 -5.12 -11.79
N GLY A 195 1.28 -4.86 -11.58
CA GLY A 195 1.81 -3.51 -11.40
C GLY A 195 1.55 -2.95 -10.00
N LEU A 196 1.56 -3.80 -8.97
CA LEU A 196 1.43 -3.38 -7.58
C LEU A 196 2.77 -3.02 -6.96
N ILE A 197 2.77 -2.04 -6.07
CA ILE A 197 3.91 -1.62 -5.25
C ILE A 197 3.72 -2.21 -3.85
N ILE A 198 4.71 -2.96 -3.35
CA ILE A 198 4.57 -3.72 -2.11
C ILE A 198 5.54 -3.18 -1.05
N GLN A 199 4.98 -2.78 0.10
CA GLN A 199 5.70 -2.75 1.37
C GLN A 199 5.70 -4.18 1.91
N ASN A 200 6.87 -4.82 1.91
CA ASN A 200 6.98 -6.18 2.40
C ASN A 200 7.43 -6.14 3.85
N GLU A 201 6.55 -6.50 4.79
CA GLU A 201 6.83 -6.44 6.22
C GLU A 201 7.19 -7.81 6.80
N TYR A 202 8.28 -7.84 7.56
CA TYR A 202 8.74 -9.03 8.26
C TYR A 202 7.88 -9.36 9.49
N PHE A 203 7.90 -10.62 9.92
CA PHE A 203 6.98 -11.16 10.96
C PHE A 203 7.36 -10.76 12.40
N ILE A 204 7.41 -9.47 12.69
CA ILE A 204 7.65 -8.92 14.02
C ILE A 204 6.54 -7.94 14.37
N TRP A 205 5.78 -8.27 15.41
CA TRP A 205 4.84 -7.35 16.07
C TRP A 205 4.92 -7.58 17.59
N SER A 206 5.42 -6.57 18.30
CA SER A 206 5.57 -6.50 19.76
C SER A 206 6.58 -7.46 20.41
N TYR A 207 6.82 -7.20 21.70
CA TYR A 207 7.89 -7.70 22.57
C TYR A 207 8.17 -9.21 22.47
N ARG A 208 9.44 -9.54 22.25
CA ARG A 208 10.00 -10.87 22.53
C ARG A 208 10.86 -10.78 23.80
N PRO A 209 10.76 -11.75 24.72
CA PRO A 209 11.61 -11.75 25.92
C PRO A 209 13.10 -11.90 25.59
N TYR A 210 13.42 -12.47 24.42
CA TYR A 210 14.78 -12.68 23.96
C TYR A 210 14.87 -12.61 22.42
N TRP A 211 15.92 -11.97 21.94
CA TRP A 211 16.28 -11.89 20.52
C TRP A 211 17.59 -12.62 20.28
N ASN A 212 17.55 -13.71 19.50
CA ASN A 212 18.77 -14.32 18.99
C ASN A 212 19.18 -13.60 17.69
N LYS A 213 20.18 -12.71 17.79
CA LYS A 213 20.62 -11.86 16.68
C LYS A 213 21.01 -12.66 15.44
N ASP A 214 21.78 -13.72 15.61
CA ASP A 214 22.29 -14.52 14.48
C ASP A 214 21.15 -15.27 13.77
N THR A 215 20.20 -15.81 14.53
CA THR A 215 19.02 -16.47 13.99
C THR A 215 18.19 -15.46 13.19
N LEU A 216 17.88 -14.30 13.78
CA LEU A 216 17.09 -13.26 13.13
C LEU A 216 17.78 -12.74 11.88
N LYS A 217 19.08 -12.43 11.95
CA LYS A 217 19.89 -12.04 10.80
C LYS A 217 19.82 -13.08 9.68
N SER A 218 19.99 -14.36 10.02
CA SER A 218 19.92 -15.44 9.01
C SER A 218 18.54 -15.55 8.36
N GLN A 219 17.46 -15.31 9.11
CA GLN A 219 16.10 -15.38 8.58
C GLN A 219 15.77 -14.16 7.70
N LEU A 220 16.18 -12.96 8.11
CA LEU A 220 16.01 -11.74 7.31
C LEU A 220 16.75 -11.84 5.98
N ILE A 221 17.99 -12.36 5.98
CA ILE A 221 18.75 -12.57 4.74
C ILE A 221 18.03 -13.56 3.81
N ARG A 222 17.45 -14.65 4.33
CA ARG A 222 16.68 -15.60 3.52
C ARG A 222 15.41 -14.95 2.97
N TRP A 223 14.65 -14.25 3.80
CA TRP A 223 13.45 -13.53 3.39
C TRP A 223 13.73 -12.48 2.30
N MET A 224 14.83 -11.74 2.40
CA MET A 224 15.28 -10.84 1.33
C MET A 224 15.64 -11.61 0.05
N ASN A 225 16.35 -12.72 0.16
CA ASN A 225 16.73 -13.56 -1.00
C ASN A 225 15.48 -14.10 -1.72
N ASP A 226 14.46 -14.52 -0.98
CA ASP A 226 13.21 -14.99 -1.57
C ASP A 226 12.51 -13.88 -2.38
N CYS A 227 12.66 -12.62 -1.96
CA CYS A 227 11.85 -11.51 -2.49
C CYS A 227 12.60 -10.51 -3.41
N TRP A 228 13.94 -10.52 -3.45
CA TRP A 228 14.73 -9.42 -4.03
C TRP A 228 14.60 -9.22 -5.55
N ASN A 229 14.11 -10.22 -6.28
CA ASN A 229 13.96 -10.19 -7.74
C ASN A 229 12.60 -9.67 -8.18
N HIS A 230 11.63 -9.57 -7.26
CA HIS A 230 10.30 -9.06 -7.55
C HIS A 230 10.35 -7.53 -7.70
N PRO A 231 10.04 -6.97 -8.90
CA PRO A 231 9.96 -5.54 -9.07
C PRO A 231 8.85 -4.88 -8.23
N SER A 232 7.79 -5.62 -7.87
CA SER A 232 6.70 -5.13 -7.01
C SER A 232 7.15 -4.81 -5.59
N VAL A 233 8.10 -5.56 -5.02
CA VAL A 233 8.66 -5.31 -3.67
C VAL A 233 9.45 -4.01 -3.69
N ALA A 234 8.88 -2.93 -3.15
CA ALA A 234 9.40 -1.58 -3.35
C ALA A 234 10.30 -1.13 -2.21
N TRP A 235 9.95 -1.47 -0.96
CA TRP A 235 10.80 -1.30 0.21
C TRP A 235 10.54 -2.40 1.25
N TRP A 236 11.52 -2.59 2.11
CA TRP A 236 11.46 -3.56 3.20
C TRP A 236 10.92 -2.90 4.45
N ASP A 237 10.21 -3.65 5.27
CA ASP A 237 9.77 -3.22 6.60
C ASP A 237 10.14 -4.33 7.58
N ILE A 238 11.00 -4.04 8.57
CA ILE A 238 11.50 -5.07 9.48
C ILE A 238 10.51 -5.41 10.60
N CYS A 239 9.55 -4.53 10.92
CA CYS A 239 8.62 -4.75 12.03
C CYS A 239 7.44 -3.78 12.08
N ASN A 240 6.32 -4.28 12.59
CA ASN A 240 5.14 -3.49 12.88
C ASN A 240 5.22 -2.87 14.29
N GLU A 241 5.04 -1.55 14.42
CA GLU A 241 4.81 -0.85 15.69
C GLU A 241 5.81 -1.15 16.82
N THR A 242 7.01 -1.63 16.48
CA THR A 242 7.96 -2.18 17.45
C THR A 242 9.09 -1.19 17.71
N ARG A 243 9.50 -1.04 18.97
CA ARG A 243 10.66 -0.24 19.38
C ARG A 243 11.72 -1.15 19.96
N GLU A 244 12.72 -1.50 19.15
CA GLU A 244 13.76 -2.44 19.54
C GLU A 244 15.09 -2.09 18.86
N PRO A 245 16.09 -1.56 19.61
CA PRO A 245 17.37 -1.14 19.03
C PRO A 245 18.14 -2.22 18.27
N ILE A 246 17.91 -3.52 18.55
CA ILE A 246 18.57 -4.60 17.81
C ILE A 246 18.22 -4.59 16.31
N LEU A 247 17.02 -4.11 15.96
CA LEU A 247 16.51 -4.11 14.59
C LEU A 247 17.25 -3.08 13.72
N THR A 248 17.50 -1.88 14.26
CA THR A 248 18.37 -0.85 13.68
C THR A 248 19.75 -1.42 13.30
N GLY A 249 20.43 -2.06 14.25
CA GLY A 249 21.75 -2.66 14.01
C GLY A 249 21.72 -3.75 12.94
N LEU A 250 20.63 -4.54 12.88
CA LEU A 250 20.46 -5.58 11.88
C LEU A 250 20.27 -5.02 10.47
N ILE A 251 19.44 -3.98 10.29
CA ILE A 251 19.27 -3.31 8.98
C ILE A 251 20.63 -2.83 8.47
N SER A 252 21.38 -2.12 9.30
CA SER A 252 22.73 -1.63 8.98
C SER A 252 23.67 -2.76 8.54
N GLU A 253 23.58 -3.94 9.16
CA GLU A 253 24.39 -5.10 8.82
C GLU A 253 23.98 -5.82 7.53
N ILE A 254 22.73 -5.76 7.09
CA ILE A 254 22.23 -6.59 5.98
C ILE A 254 21.81 -5.81 4.74
N ARG A 255 21.55 -4.50 4.82
CA ARG A 255 20.98 -3.74 3.69
C ARG A 255 21.82 -3.80 2.42
N HIS A 256 23.14 -3.91 2.55
CA HIS A 256 24.08 -4.00 1.42
C HIS A 256 23.93 -5.29 0.59
N LEU A 257 23.19 -6.28 1.09
CA LEU A 257 22.88 -7.53 0.37
C LEU A 257 21.73 -7.35 -0.64
N ASP A 258 20.92 -6.29 -0.52
CA ASP A 258 20.01 -5.90 -1.59
C ASP A 258 20.73 -4.97 -2.57
N LEU A 259 21.19 -5.51 -3.70
CA LEU A 259 21.88 -4.72 -4.72
C LEU A 259 20.96 -3.71 -5.43
N SER A 260 19.64 -3.82 -5.30
CA SER A 260 18.71 -2.77 -5.74
C SER A 260 18.65 -1.59 -4.76
N ASN A 261 19.33 -1.70 -3.60
CA ASN A 261 19.42 -0.70 -2.55
C ASN A 261 18.04 -0.15 -2.14
N ARG A 262 17.06 -1.04 -1.96
CA ARG A 262 15.72 -0.63 -1.53
C ARG A 262 15.78 0.00 -0.14
N ALA A 263 14.85 0.90 0.11
CA ALA A 263 14.69 1.54 1.40
C ALA A 263 14.21 0.56 2.49
N TRP A 264 14.39 0.93 3.75
CA TRP A 264 13.92 0.19 4.92
C TRP A 264 12.99 1.05 5.79
N ASP A 265 11.84 0.50 6.15
CA ASP A 265 11.02 0.94 7.26
C ASP A 265 11.39 0.14 8.52
N ASN A 266 11.27 0.75 9.70
CA ASN A 266 11.73 0.19 10.96
C ASN A 266 10.75 0.43 12.10
N GLY A 267 9.46 0.27 11.82
CA GLY A 267 8.41 0.43 12.80
C GLY A 267 8.44 1.81 13.47
N TYR A 268 8.48 1.83 14.80
CA TYR A 268 8.60 3.06 15.58
C TYR A 268 10.04 3.44 15.97
N ASN A 269 11.04 2.87 15.30
CA ASN A 269 12.45 3.23 15.48
C ASN A 269 12.86 4.35 14.50
N LEU A 270 14.12 4.81 14.60
CA LEU A 270 14.66 5.78 13.66
C LEU A 270 14.95 5.13 12.30
N PRO A 271 14.81 5.87 11.19
CA PRO A 271 15.28 5.41 9.88
C PRO A 271 16.82 5.31 9.88
N GLU A 272 17.35 4.28 9.21
CA GLU A 272 18.79 4.00 9.18
C GLU A 272 19.50 4.67 7.99
N GLY A 273 18.85 4.71 6.83
CA GLY A 273 19.36 5.29 5.59
C GLY A 273 18.81 6.69 5.36
N GLU A 274 19.57 7.50 4.63
CA GLU A 274 19.26 8.93 4.35
C GLU A 274 17.85 9.14 3.77
N ASN A 275 17.37 8.20 2.96
CA ASN A 275 16.08 8.25 2.30
C ASN A 275 15.15 7.12 2.74
N ASP A 276 15.42 6.47 3.86
CA ASP A 276 14.51 5.44 4.39
C ASP A 276 13.18 6.10 4.83
N PRO A 277 12.01 5.56 4.50
CA PRO A 277 10.73 6.12 4.93
C PRO A 277 10.53 5.92 6.44
N VAL A 278 9.51 6.58 6.98
CA VAL A 278 8.98 6.28 8.30
C VAL A 278 7.49 5.98 8.22
N GLU A 279 7.05 4.90 8.83
CA GLU A 279 5.64 4.61 8.99
C GLU A 279 4.94 5.58 9.95
N ASP A 280 3.63 5.74 9.77
CA ASP A 280 2.77 6.43 10.70
C ASP A 280 1.42 5.72 10.80
N HIS A 281 0.98 5.52 12.04
CA HIS A 281 -0.25 4.82 12.40
C HIS A 281 -1.22 5.82 13.05
N HIS A 282 -1.92 6.62 12.24
CA HIS A 282 -2.72 7.72 12.75
C HIS A 282 -4.19 7.31 12.98
N TYR A 283 -4.42 6.51 14.01
CA TYR A 283 -5.77 6.08 14.40
C TYR A 283 -6.57 7.21 15.05
N LYS A 284 -7.40 7.95 14.29
CA LYS A 284 -8.21 9.05 14.85
C LYS A 284 -9.45 8.59 15.61
N TRP A 285 -9.99 7.41 15.29
CA TRP A 285 -11.24 6.90 15.87
C TRP A 285 -11.05 6.01 17.11
N TYR A 286 -9.87 6.04 17.74
CA TYR A 286 -9.65 5.22 18.93
C TYR A 286 -10.51 5.67 20.13
N ALA A 287 -11.06 4.69 20.84
CA ALA A 287 -11.77 4.88 22.11
C ALA A 287 -11.52 3.70 23.06
N GLY A 288 -11.46 3.94 24.36
CA GLY A 288 -11.39 2.90 25.40
C GLY A 288 -10.00 2.29 25.65
N LYS A 289 -9.12 2.16 24.63
CA LYS A 289 -7.76 1.60 24.81
C LYS A 289 -6.83 2.51 25.63
N TYR A 290 -6.98 3.83 25.52
CA TYR A 290 -6.09 4.82 26.15
C TYR A 290 -6.84 5.88 26.99
N GLY A 291 -8.14 5.68 27.24
CA GLY A 291 -8.96 6.63 27.98
C GLY A 291 -10.45 6.51 27.65
N PRO A 292 -11.33 7.14 28.45
CA PRO A 292 -12.77 7.12 28.22
C PRO A 292 -13.15 8.03 27.03
N GLY A 293 -14.01 7.51 26.15
CA GLY A 293 -14.62 8.27 25.05
C GLY A 293 -13.76 8.40 23.80
N LEU A 294 -14.34 9.03 22.78
CA LEU A 294 -13.66 9.38 21.53
C LEU A 294 -12.96 10.72 21.66
N HIS A 295 -11.69 10.75 21.27
CA HIS A 295 -10.87 11.95 21.30
C HIS A 295 -11.04 12.82 20.05
N TRP A 296 -11.49 12.23 18.93
CA TRP A 296 -11.67 12.92 17.67
C TRP A 296 -13.15 12.97 17.25
N LYS A 297 -13.55 14.11 16.67
CA LYS A 297 -14.91 14.37 16.15
C LYS A 297 -14.82 14.87 14.71
N LEU A 298 -15.95 14.83 14.00
CA LEU A 298 -16.03 15.28 12.60
C LEU A 298 -15.50 16.71 12.40
N LYS A 299 -15.80 17.63 13.32
CA LYS A 299 -15.32 19.02 13.27
C LYS A 299 -13.79 19.14 13.29
N ASN A 300 -13.09 18.19 13.91
CA ASN A 300 -11.62 18.21 13.92
C ASN A 300 -11.02 17.97 12.54
N PHE A 301 -11.72 17.25 11.63
CA PHE A 301 -11.30 17.18 10.23
C PHE A 301 -11.44 18.53 9.53
N GLN A 302 -12.38 19.39 9.98
CA GLN A 302 -12.53 20.72 9.42
C GLN A 302 -11.39 21.67 9.78
N GLU A 303 -10.95 21.56 11.03
CA GLU A 303 -9.98 22.46 11.66
C GLU A 303 -8.53 21.98 11.53
N GLY A 304 -8.35 20.68 11.30
CA GLY A 304 -7.06 20.02 11.20
C GLY A 304 -6.34 20.28 9.87
N THR A 305 -5.08 19.83 9.79
CA THR A 305 -4.18 20.12 8.66
C THR A 305 -3.60 18.87 8.00
N GLY A 306 -4.20 17.70 8.27
CA GLY A 306 -3.68 16.40 7.84
C GLY A 306 -2.42 15.99 8.59
N GLU A 307 -2.24 16.48 9.81
CA GLU A 307 -1.02 16.32 10.60
C GLU A 307 -0.63 14.86 10.83
N LYS A 308 0.68 14.64 10.97
CA LYS A 308 1.24 13.33 11.32
C LYS A 308 1.00 13.02 12.79
N SER A 309 0.92 11.73 13.13
CA SER A 309 0.80 11.33 14.53
C SER A 309 2.12 11.53 15.29
N THR A 310 2.07 11.33 16.61
CA THR A 310 3.24 11.32 17.49
C THR A 310 3.66 9.91 17.90
N ASN A 311 3.20 8.87 17.18
CA ASN A 311 3.47 7.48 17.53
C ASN A 311 4.94 7.10 17.26
N SER A 312 5.54 7.70 16.25
CA SER A 312 7.00 7.74 16.13
C SER A 312 7.57 8.75 17.15
N PRO A 313 8.51 8.35 18.03
CA PRO A 313 9.04 9.22 19.08
C PRO A 313 9.92 10.37 18.55
N HIS A 314 10.18 10.42 17.24
CA HIS A 314 11.14 11.36 16.65
C HIS A 314 10.55 12.03 15.41
N PRO A 315 10.26 13.34 15.46
CA PRO A 315 9.99 14.12 14.26
C PRO A 315 11.15 13.95 13.26
N SER A 316 10.81 13.53 12.05
CA SER A 316 11.78 13.23 10.99
C SER A 316 11.52 14.07 9.74
N ALA A 317 12.59 14.43 9.04
CA ALA A 317 12.49 15.07 7.73
C ALA A 317 12.11 14.09 6.62
N HIS A 318 12.14 12.78 6.89
CA HIS A 318 11.96 11.72 5.91
C HIS A 318 10.53 11.69 5.33
N ALA A 319 10.41 11.05 4.17
CA ALA A 319 9.11 10.70 3.62
C ALA A 319 8.35 9.83 4.63
N CYS A 320 7.06 10.10 4.79
CA CYS A 320 6.22 9.37 5.74
C CYS A 320 5.12 8.64 5.00
N VAL A 321 4.89 7.38 5.35
CA VAL A 321 3.84 6.54 4.78
C VAL A 321 2.81 6.29 5.87
N LEU A 322 1.58 6.77 5.65
CA LEU A 322 0.46 6.46 6.53
C LEU A 322 -0.04 5.06 6.17
N ASN A 323 0.63 4.05 6.68
CA ASN A 323 0.34 2.64 6.37
C ASN A 323 -0.71 2.02 7.32
N GLU A 324 -1.12 2.71 8.38
CA GLU A 324 -2.30 2.33 9.18
C GLU A 324 -3.11 3.55 9.64
N TYR A 325 -4.42 3.50 9.41
CA TYR A 325 -5.40 4.45 9.97
C TYR A 325 -6.80 3.83 9.96
N GLY A 326 -7.77 4.49 10.61
CA GLY A 326 -9.10 3.93 10.84
C GLY A 326 -9.37 3.70 12.33
N TRP A 327 -9.41 2.44 12.77
CA TRP A 327 -9.91 1.99 14.09
C TRP A 327 -11.44 1.79 14.16
N LEU A 328 -12.08 1.56 13.02
CA LEU A 328 -13.53 1.41 12.91
C LEU A 328 -13.98 -0.02 12.60
N TRP A 329 -13.05 -0.98 12.63
CA TRP A 329 -13.27 -2.38 12.27
C TRP A 329 -14.57 -2.99 12.80
N LEU A 330 -15.20 -3.76 11.93
CA LEU A 330 -16.34 -4.61 12.22
C LEU A 330 -16.02 -6.02 11.76
N LYS A 331 -16.63 -7.01 12.40
CA LYS A 331 -16.78 -8.34 11.83
C LYS A 331 -17.59 -8.26 10.53
N ARG A 332 -17.49 -9.26 9.66
CA ARG A 332 -18.18 -9.28 8.36
C ARG A 332 -19.69 -9.22 8.49
N ASN A 333 -20.23 -9.68 9.62
CA ASN A 333 -21.66 -9.58 9.95
C ASN A 333 -22.09 -8.19 10.48
N GLY A 334 -21.18 -7.21 10.59
CA GLY A 334 -21.44 -5.84 11.08
C GLY A 334 -21.47 -5.68 12.61
N GLN A 335 -21.09 -6.71 13.37
CA GLN A 335 -20.80 -6.57 14.80
C GLN A 335 -19.43 -5.92 15.01
N TYR A 336 -19.26 -5.21 16.12
CA TYR A 336 -17.95 -4.66 16.49
C TYR A 336 -16.93 -5.77 16.76
N THR A 337 -15.66 -5.42 16.58
CA THR A 337 -14.54 -6.25 17.04
C THR A 337 -14.26 -5.97 18.50
N ASN A 338 -13.30 -6.69 19.10
CA ASN A 338 -12.88 -6.46 20.47
C ASN A 338 -12.32 -5.04 20.72
N LEU A 339 -11.74 -4.40 19.70
CA LEU A 339 -11.16 -3.06 19.83
C LEU A 339 -12.16 -1.92 19.60
N THR A 340 -13.26 -2.18 18.91
CA THR A 340 -14.13 -1.10 18.40
C THR A 340 -15.48 -1.01 19.10
N LYS A 341 -15.79 -1.91 20.04
CA LYS A 341 -17.04 -1.85 20.82
C LYS A 341 -17.26 -0.47 21.45
N ALA A 342 -16.26 0.04 22.18
CA ALA A 342 -16.34 1.32 22.86
C ALA A 342 -16.52 2.50 21.90
N VAL A 343 -16.01 2.37 20.66
CA VAL A 343 -16.21 3.37 19.60
C VAL A 343 -17.70 3.42 19.25
N TYR A 344 -18.29 2.29 18.84
CA TYR A 344 -19.68 2.24 18.40
C TYR A 344 -20.69 2.53 19.51
N ASP A 345 -20.41 2.14 20.75
CA ASP A 345 -21.22 2.55 21.90
C ASP A 345 -21.27 4.08 22.04
N SER A 346 -20.21 4.79 21.62
CA SER A 346 -20.10 6.25 21.71
C SER A 346 -20.71 6.99 20.51
N ILE A 347 -20.50 6.54 19.27
CA ILE A 347 -20.94 7.27 18.06
C ILE A 347 -22.23 6.74 17.43
N ALA A 348 -22.63 5.52 17.77
CA ALA A 348 -23.79 4.88 17.17
C ALA A 348 -24.52 3.95 18.15
N PRO A 349 -24.90 4.45 19.35
CA PRO A 349 -25.60 3.63 20.33
C PRO A 349 -26.91 3.11 19.75
N GLY A 350 -27.13 1.79 19.85
CA GLY A 350 -28.34 1.13 19.33
C GLY A 350 -28.39 0.96 17.80
N ALA A 351 -27.33 1.33 17.07
CA ALA A 351 -27.29 1.10 15.62
C ALA A 351 -27.37 -0.40 15.28
N THR A 352 -28.05 -0.70 14.18
CA THR A 352 -28.05 -2.03 13.55
C THR A 352 -26.68 -2.35 12.95
N ASN A 353 -26.43 -3.62 12.63
CA ASN A 353 -25.20 -4.06 11.98
C ASN A 353 -24.95 -3.31 10.65
N ASN A 354 -25.99 -3.15 9.82
CA ASN A 354 -25.89 -2.45 8.55
C ASN A 354 -25.60 -0.95 8.75
N GLN A 355 -26.26 -0.31 9.72
CA GLN A 355 -25.99 1.10 10.05
C GLN A 355 -24.54 1.32 10.53
N ARG A 356 -23.95 0.34 11.23
CA ARG A 356 -22.52 0.38 11.58
C ARG A 356 -21.61 0.28 10.36
N GLN A 357 -21.90 -0.63 9.43
CA GLN A 357 -21.12 -0.77 8.19
C GLN A 357 -21.16 0.50 7.33
N GLU A 358 -22.34 1.11 7.20
CA GLU A 358 -22.51 2.42 6.53
C GLU A 358 -21.74 3.53 7.25
N LEU A 359 -21.78 3.55 8.58
CA LEU A 359 -21.04 4.54 9.36
C LEU A 359 -19.53 4.37 9.21
N TYR A 360 -19.02 3.15 9.31
CA TYR A 360 -17.60 2.88 9.07
C TYR A 360 -17.20 3.39 7.67
N SER A 361 -17.91 2.95 6.63
CA SER A 361 -17.59 3.34 5.25
C SER A 361 -17.54 4.85 5.05
N TYR A 362 -18.52 5.57 5.61
CA TYR A 362 -18.56 7.04 5.59
C TYR A 362 -17.38 7.68 6.35
N LEU A 363 -17.07 7.21 7.56
CA LEU A 363 -16.01 7.81 8.37
C LEU A 363 -14.61 7.50 7.81
N LEU A 364 -14.40 6.29 7.27
CA LEU A 364 -13.18 5.93 6.55
C LEU A 364 -13.00 6.79 5.29
N ALA A 365 -14.09 7.07 4.58
CA ALA A 365 -14.07 7.98 3.44
C ALA A 365 -13.63 9.39 3.83
N VAL A 366 -14.24 9.96 4.86
CA VAL A 366 -13.87 11.28 5.41
C VAL A 366 -12.38 11.33 5.77
N GLU A 367 -11.90 10.32 6.48
CA GLU A 367 -10.51 10.26 6.95
C GLU A 367 -9.51 10.09 5.80
N THR A 368 -9.81 9.23 4.83
CA THR A 368 -8.97 9.03 3.63
C THR A 368 -8.90 10.29 2.79
N GLU A 369 -10.04 10.90 2.48
CA GLU A 369 -10.09 12.16 1.72
C GLU A 369 -9.31 13.27 2.44
N TYR A 370 -9.44 13.36 3.77
CA TYR A 370 -8.70 14.32 4.60
C TYR A 370 -7.18 14.15 4.46
N PHE A 371 -6.65 12.94 4.65
CA PHE A 371 -5.20 12.73 4.56
C PHE A 371 -4.67 12.95 3.15
N ARG A 372 -5.40 12.49 2.13
CA ARG A 372 -5.03 12.71 0.73
C ARG A 372 -5.04 14.19 0.37
N ALA A 373 -6.06 14.93 0.81
CA ALA A 373 -6.24 16.35 0.48
C ALA A 373 -5.15 17.26 1.04
N HIS A 374 -4.56 16.91 2.18
CA HIS A 374 -3.53 17.71 2.84
C HIS A 374 -2.10 17.41 2.35
N ARG A 375 -1.88 16.31 1.62
CA ARG A 375 -0.60 15.97 1.00
C ARG A 375 0.60 15.86 1.97
N ASN A 376 0.37 15.55 3.24
CA ASN A 376 1.46 15.42 4.23
C ASN A 376 2.22 14.08 4.16
N TYR A 377 1.66 13.09 3.47
CA TYR A 377 2.23 11.75 3.34
C TYR A 377 2.65 11.44 1.89
N ALA A 378 3.67 10.59 1.74
CA ALA A 378 4.03 10.00 0.45
C ALA A 378 3.06 8.90 0.03
N GLY A 379 2.41 8.27 1.02
CA GLY A 379 1.45 7.20 0.82
C GLY A 379 0.36 7.17 1.88
N VAL A 380 -0.83 6.70 1.49
CA VAL A 380 -1.93 6.40 2.42
C VAL A 380 -2.46 4.98 2.15
N MET A 381 -2.44 4.13 3.17
CA MET A 381 -2.94 2.76 3.12
C MET A 381 -3.83 2.52 4.33
N HIS A 382 -5.13 2.34 4.10
CA HIS A 382 -6.06 2.11 5.19
C HIS A 382 -5.89 0.69 5.74
N PHE A 383 -6.23 0.47 7.01
CA PHE A 383 -6.21 -0.84 7.64
C PHE A 383 -7.66 -1.32 7.87
N ASP A 384 -8.14 -2.45 7.35
CA ASP A 384 -7.46 -3.49 6.57
C ASP A 384 -8.30 -4.00 5.38
N TYR A 385 -7.65 -4.41 4.29
CA TYR A 385 -8.33 -4.96 3.11
C TYR A 385 -8.62 -6.45 3.26
N LEU A 386 -7.69 -7.24 3.81
CA LEU A 386 -7.89 -8.66 4.10
C LEU A 386 -7.30 -9.04 5.46
N THR A 387 -8.14 -9.58 6.35
CA THR A 387 -7.77 -10.12 7.66
C THR A 387 -8.72 -11.27 8.03
N GLY A 388 -8.55 -11.87 9.21
CA GLY A 388 -9.43 -12.94 9.68
C GLY A 388 -10.66 -12.44 10.46
N ASP A 389 -11.80 -13.11 10.28
CA ASP A 389 -12.99 -12.96 11.13
C ASP A 389 -13.25 -14.25 11.91
N PHE A 390 -12.97 -14.21 13.22
CA PHE A 390 -13.12 -15.33 14.15
C PHE A 390 -13.56 -14.86 15.54
N ASN A 391 -13.85 -15.80 16.44
CA ASN A 391 -14.20 -15.45 17.81
C ASN A 391 -13.00 -14.80 18.53
N GLY A 392 -13.14 -13.56 18.97
CA GLY A 392 -12.04 -12.78 19.53
C GLY A 392 -11.28 -11.90 18.53
N ALA A 393 -11.70 -11.82 17.27
CA ALA A 393 -11.12 -10.91 16.28
C ALA A 393 -11.03 -9.47 16.82
N ILE A 394 -9.85 -8.88 16.68
CA ILE A 394 -9.52 -7.53 17.13
C ILE A 394 -9.65 -6.49 16.00
N THR A 395 -9.48 -6.93 14.75
CA THR A 395 -9.60 -6.15 13.51
C THR A 395 -10.62 -6.80 12.57
N GLY A 396 -10.87 -6.20 11.40
CA GLY A 396 -11.84 -6.68 10.43
C GLY A 396 -11.51 -6.17 9.02
N ASP A 397 -12.01 -6.88 8.01
CA ASP A 397 -11.78 -6.59 6.59
C ASP A 397 -13.01 -5.97 5.91
N ILE A 398 -12.88 -5.73 4.61
CA ILE A 398 -13.96 -5.13 3.80
C ILE A 398 -14.94 -6.16 3.21
N PHE A 399 -14.73 -7.46 3.45
CA PHE A 399 -15.47 -8.50 2.76
C PHE A 399 -16.75 -8.88 3.49
N LYS A 400 -17.81 -9.13 2.73
CA LYS A 400 -18.98 -9.87 3.20
C LYS A 400 -18.73 -11.38 3.10
N ASN A 401 -18.10 -11.80 2.00
CA ASN A 401 -17.67 -13.17 1.79
C ASN A 401 -16.26 -13.20 1.17
N PRO A 402 -15.23 -13.64 1.92
CA PRO A 402 -13.87 -13.70 1.41
C PRO A 402 -13.66 -14.84 0.40
N GLU A 403 -14.49 -15.90 0.38
CA GLU A 403 -14.36 -17.00 -0.60
C GLU A 403 -14.65 -16.50 -2.02
N THR A 404 -15.62 -15.60 -2.16
CA THR A 404 -16.02 -14.99 -3.44
C THR A 404 -15.45 -13.59 -3.64
N LEU A 405 -14.71 -13.06 -2.65
CA LEU A 405 -14.22 -11.68 -2.60
C LEU A 405 -15.34 -10.64 -2.82
N GLU A 406 -16.53 -10.92 -2.29
CA GLU A 406 -17.66 -9.99 -2.32
C GLU A 406 -17.48 -8.95 -1.22
N PRO A 407 -17.23 -7.66 -1.53
CA PRO A 407 -17.14 -6.62 -0.52
C PRO A 407 -18.51 -6.33 0.10
N VAL A 408 -18.54 -5.81 1.32
CA VAL A 408 -19.77 -5.17 1.83
C VAL A 408 -20.09 -3.97 0.94
N GLN A 409 -21.34 -3.86 0.48
CA GLN A 409 -21.78 -2.85 -0.49
C GLN A 409 -21.43 -1.41 -0.07
N ALA A 410 -21.51 -1.11 1.24
CA ALA A 410 -21.14 0.19 1.77
C ALA A 410 -19.65 0.49 1.52
N TYR A 411 -18.73 -0.44 1.84
CA TYR A 411 -17.31 -0.23 1.56
C TYR A 411 -17.07 -0.06 0.05
N ASP A 412 -17.72 -0.89 -0.76
CA ASP A 412 -17.57 -0.86 -2.22
C ASP A 412 -17.93 0.51 -2.82
N ASP A 413 -19.04 1.11 -2.37
CA ASP A 413 -19.50 2.44 -2.83
C ASP A 413 -18.48 3.53 -2.48
N TYR A 414 -18.00 3.60 -1.24
CA TYR A 414 -17.07 4.65 -0.83
C TYR A 414 -15.63 4.43 -1.34
N LEU A 415 -15.10 3.21 -1.28
CA LEU A 415 -13.73 2.91 -1.73
C LEU A 415 -13.54 3.16 -3.23
N SER A 416 -14.59 2.97 -4.03
CA SER A 416 -14.57 3.25 -5.47
C SER A 416 -14.37 4.74 -5.80
N GLU A 417 -14.55 5.65 -4.83
CA GLU A 417 -14.45 7.09 -5.02
C GLU A 417 -13.19 7.69 -4.36
N ILE A 418 -12.94 7.35 -3.10
CA ILE A 418 -11.99 8.10 -2.24
C ILE A 418 -10.51 7.92 -2.58
N PHE A 419 -10.16 7.00 -3.49
CA PHE A 419 -8.77 6.74 -3.92
C PHE A 419 -8.52 7.10 -5.39
N LYS A 420 -9.54 7.59 -6.12
CA LYS A 420 -9.38 8.06 -7.51
C LYS A 420 -8.28 9.12 -7.63
N PRO A 421 -7.52 9.16 -8.75
CA PRO A 421 -6.43 10.13 -8.94
C PRO A 421 -6.85 11.58 -8.76
N LEU A 422 -8.00 11.97 -9.32
CA LEU A 422 -8.67 13.20 -8.97
C LEU A 422 -9.45 12.99 -7.66
N GLY A 423 -8.94 13.51 -6.54
CA GLY A 423 -9.60 13.41 -5.23
C GLY A 423 -10.39 14.67 -4.89
N VAL A 424 -11.46 14.50 -4.11
CA VAL A 424 -12.32 15.60 -3.62
C VAL A 424 -12.49 15.44 -2.11
N TYR A 425 -12.21 16.51 -1.37
CA TYR A 425 -12.45 16.57 0.06
C TYR A 425 -13.31 17.79 0.39
N VAL A 426 -14.56 17.53 0.79
CA VAL A 426 -15.45 18.58 1.28
C VAL A 426 -15.06 18.92 2.72
N ASN A 427 -14.35 20.02 2.90
CA ASN A 427 -13.88 20.49 4.20
C ASN A 427 -15.00 21.29 4.90
N PHE A 428 -16.10 20.61 5.25
CA PHE A 428 -17.31 21.24 5.81
C PHE A 428 -18.09 20.27 6.71
N PHE A 429 -18.04 20.54 8.02
CA PHE A 429 -18.64 19.75 9.11
C PHE A 429 -19.31 20.68 10.14
N PRO A 430 -20.35 21.44 9.76
CA PRO A 430 -21.02 22.35 10.69
C PRO A 430 -21.76 21.58 11.79
N ASP A 431 -21.63 22.05 13.04
CA ASP A 431 -22.39 21.48 14.18
C ASP A 431 -23.89 21.72 14.02
N ARG A 432 -24.26 22.90 13.53
CA ARG A 432 -25.62 23.31 13.16
C ARG A 432 -25.55 24.27 11.99
N LEU A 433 -26.51 24.17 11.08
CA LEU A 433 -26.64 25.05 9.94
C LEU A 433 -28.10 25.51 9.82
N ALA A 434 -28.30 26.81 9.69
CA ALA A 434 -29.64 27.38 9.56
C ALA A 434 -30.26 27.04 8.20
N SER A 435 -31.53 26.66 8.21
CA SER A 435 -32.33 26.50 7.00
C SER A 435 -32.47 27.84 6.27
N TYR A 436 -32.40 27.82 4.94
CA TYR A 436 -32.45 29.00 4.05
C TYR A 436 -31.32 30.01 4.26
N ASP A 437 -30.21 29.58 4.88
CA ASP A 437 -29.00 30.37 4.99
C ASP A 437 -28.00 30.02 3.87
N THR A 438 -26.99 30.86 3.66
CA THR A 438 -25.91 30.63 2.70
C THR A 438 -24.59 30.50 3.43
N ALA A 439 -23.84 29.42 3.16
CA ALA A 439 -22.51 29.23 3.72
C ALA A 439 -21.45 29.08 2.63
N ASN A 440 -20.20 29.41 2.98
CA ASN A 440 -19.06 29.06 2.16
C ASN A 440 -18.64 27.64 2.51
N VAL A 441 -18.61 26.76 1.50
CA VAL A 441 -18.19 25.37 1.60
C VAL A 441 -16.80 25.26 0.95
N PRO A 442 -15.72 25.11 1.75
CA PRO A 442 -14.39 24.88 1.22
C PRO A 442 -14.28 23.45 0.69
N ILE A 443 -13.83 23.31 -0.56
CA ILE A 443 -13.66 22.01 -1.22
C ILE A 443 -12.22 21.94 -1.71
N MET A 444 -11.47 21.00 -1.16
CA MET A 444 -10.11 20.71 -1.59
C MET A 444 -10.15 19.68 -2.71
N ILE A 445 -9.45 19.96 -3.80
CA ILE A 445 -9.35 19.08 -4.96
C ILE A 445 -7.88 18.74 -5.15
N ILE A 446 -7.59 17.47 -5.36
CA ILE A 446 -6.23 16.99 -5.56
C ILE A 446 -6.10 16.23 -6.87
N GLN A 447 -4.90 16.24 -7.44
CA GLN A 447 -4.55 15.42 -8.61
C GLN A 447 -3.28 14.63 -8.33
N ASP A 448 -3.37 13.32 -8.44
CA ASP A 448 -2.26 12.39 -8.21
C ASP A 448 -1.41 12.14 -9.45
N ASP A 449 -1.90 12.45 -10.64
CA ASP A 449 -1.18 12.19 -11.90
C ASP A 449 -0.30 13.37 -12.35
N ASP A 450 0.54 13.12 -13.34
CA ASP A 450 1.54 14.05 -13.87
C ASP A 450 0.97 15.10 -14.86
N PHE A 451 -0.35 15.18 -14.98
CA PHE A 451 -1.04 16.14 -15.83
C PHE A 451 -2.11 16.95 -15.06
N PRO A 452 -2.28 18.25 -15.40
CA PRO A 452 -3.28 19.09 -14.77
C PRO A 452 -4.71 18.71 -15.21
N VAL A 453 -5.69 19.00 -14.35
CA VAL A 453 -7.12 18.77 -14.63
C VAL A 453 -7.90 20.06 -14.45
N ASN A 454 -8.85 20.29 -15.35
CA ASN A 454 -9.84 21.37 -15.26
C ASN A 454 -11.23 20.73 -15.39
N GLY A 455 -12.21 21.28 -14.68
CA GLY A 455 -13.54 20.68 -14.66
C GLY A 455 -14.58 21.54 -13.96
N ILE A 456 -15.72 20.92 -13.67
CA ILE A 456 -16.85 21.52 -12.94
C ILE A 456 -17.09 20.74 -11.66
N LEU A 457 -17.15 21.44 -10.53
CA LEU A 457 -17.71 20.93 -9.28
C LEU A 457 -19.23 21.11 -9.32
N GLU A 458 -19.98 20.03 -9.17
CA GLU A 458 -21.41 20.08 -8.83
C GLU A 458 -21.57 19.79 -7.33
N VAL A 459 -21.92 20.80 -6.56
CA VAL A 459 -22.28 20.65 -5.14
C VAL A 459 -23.79 20.55 -5.06
N LYS A 460 -24.31 19.50 -4.44
CA LYS A 460 -25.73 19.17 -4.42
C LYS A 460 -26.20 18.90 -3.00
N LEU A 461 -27.31 19.51 -2.61
CA LEU A 461 -28.03 19.13 -1.40
C LEU A 461 -29.08 18.08 -1.77
N VAL A 462 -28.99 16.89 -1.17
CA VAL A 462 -29.82 15.73 -1.49
C VAL A 462 -30.51 15.25 -0.22
N ASN A 463 -31.81 14.96 -0.28
CA ASN A 463 -32.53 14.40 0.86
C ASN A 463 -32.34 12.87 0.97
N ASP A 464 -32.93 12.26 1.98
CA ASP A 464 -32.93 10.81 2.22
C ASP A 464 -33.57 9.97 1.10
N THR A 465 -34.51 10.54 0.34
CA THR A 465 -35.10 9.88 -0.84
C THR A 465 -34.22 9.95 -2.09
N GLY A 466 -33.08 10.65 -2.05
CA GLY A 466 -32.21 10.88 -3.20
C GLY A 466 -32.64 12.04 -4.11
N SER A 467 -33.63 12.84 -3.69
CA SER A 467 -34.08 14.01 -4.45
C SER A 467 -33.09 15.16 -4.30
N GLU A 468 -32.65 15.74 -5.42
CA GLU A 468 -31.82 16.94 -5.46
C GLU A 468 -32.68 18.16 -5.10
N ILE A 469 -32.29 18.87 -4.03
CA ILE A 469 -33.02 20.04 -3.51
C ILE A 469 -32.39 21.33 -4.02
N GLU A 470 -31.06 21.38 -4.07
CA GLU A 470 -30.30 22.56 -4.49
C GLU A 470 -29.00 22.11 -5.16
N ILE A 471 -28.56 22.85 -6.18
CA ILE A 471 -27.34 22.55 -6.91
C ILE A 471 -26.58 23.82 -7.28
N VAL A 472 -25.29 23.85 -6.94
CA VAL A 472 -24.37 24.89 -7.36
C VAL A 472 -23.27 24.28 -8.20
N ARG A 473 -22.95 24.93 -9.33
CA ARG A 473 -21.86 24.54 -10.21
C ARG A 473 -20.76 25.58 -10.18
N GLN A 474 -19.52 25.13 -10.01
CA GLN A 474 -18.36 26.01 -9.99
C GLN A 474 -17.18 25.37 -10.71
N ALA A 475 -16.51 26.13 -11.58
CA ALA A 475 -15.32 25.63 -12.27
C ALA A 475 -14.15 25.45 -11.30
N PHE A 476 -13.31 24.45 -11.56
CA PHE A 476 -12.06 24.23 -10.85
C PHE A 476 -10.90 23.95 -11.80
N LYS A 477 -9.68 24.19 -11.29
CA LYS A 477 -8.42 23.84 -11.94
C LYS A 477 -7.44 23.34 -10.90
N VAL A 478 -6.78 22.21 -11.15
CA VAL A 478 -5.76 21.63 -10.30
C VAL A 478 -4.54 21.23 -11.14
N GLY A 479 -3.34 21.55 -10.65
CA GLY A 479 -2.09 21.19 -11.32
C GLY A 479 -1.74 19.70 -11.19
N ALA A 480 -0.80 19.23 -12.01
CA ALA A 480 -0.19 17.92 -11.86
C ALA A 480 0.39 17.73 -10.44
N PHE A 481 0.21 16.56 -9.84
CA PHE A 481 0.69 16.23 -8.49
C PHE A 481 0.34 17.24 -7.39
N SER A 482 -0.74 18.02 -7.58
CA SER A 482 -1.01 19.22 -6.79
C SER A 482 -2.35 19.15 -6.06
N GLN A 483 -2.67 20.23 -5.35
CA GLN A 483 -3.95 20.47 -4.70
C GLN A 483 -4.39 21.92 -4.92
N THR A 484 -5.69 22.16 -4.90
CA THR A 484 -6.32 23.49 -4.91
C THR A 484 -7.51 23.49 -3.96
N THR A 485 -7.93 24.68 -3.49
CA THR A 485 -9.16 24.84 -2.72
C THR A 485 -10.11 25.76 -3.43
N VAL A 486 -11.34 25.29 -3.63
CA VAL A 486 -12.45 26.06 -4.20
C VAL A 486 -13.44 26.34 -3.08
N ASN A 487 -13.68 27.62 -2.80
CA ASN A 487 -14.73 28.03 -1.87
C ASN A 487 -16.03 28.20 -2.66
N VAL A 488 -17.01 27.32 -2.40
CA VAL A 488 -18.33 27.35 -3.04
C VAL A 488 -19.30 28.05 -2.12
N LYS A 489 -19.88 29.16 -2.58
CA LYS A 489 -20.98 29.83 -1.86
C LYS A 489 -22.27 29.04 -2.12
N PHE A 490 -22.71 28.26 -1.13
CA PHE A 490 -23.82 27.32 -1.27
C PHE A 490 -25.04 27.76 -0.46
N PRO A 491 -26.21 27.97 -1.10
CA PRO A 491 -27.44 28.28 -0.40
C PRO A 491 -28.11 27.00 0.13
N PHE A 492 -28.40 26.90 1.42
CA PHE A 492 -29.09 25.76 2.00
C PHE A 492 -30.60 26.00 2.02
N ASN A 493 -31.18 26.15 0.83
CA ASN A 493 -32.60 26.47 0.58
C ASN A 493 -33.55 25.27 0.83
N ALA A 494 -33.47 24.68 2.02
CA ALA A 494 -34.27 23.51 2.37
C ALA A 494 -34.85 23.65 3.78
N LYS A 495 -35.92 22.90 4.03
CA LYS A 495 -36.55 22.81 5.36
C LYS A 495 -35.60 22.13 6.36
N PRO A 496 -35.80 22.35 7.67
CA PRO A 496 -35.07 21.62 8.70
C PRO A 496 -35.14 20.11 8.49
N GLY A 497 -34.01 19.42 8.65
CA GLY A 497 -33.91 17.98 8.39
C GLY A 497 -32.48 17.51 8.14
N ALA A 498 -32.32 16.20 7.92
CA ALA A 498 -31.06 15.58 7.55
C ALA A 498 -30.91 15.50 6.03
N TYR A 499 -29.73 15.84 5.52
CA TYR A 499 -29.41 15.88 4.10
C TYR A 499 -27.99 15.38 3.86
N TRP A 500 -27.71 15.10 2.59
CA TRP A 500 -26.39 14.86 2.06
C TRP A 500 -25.93 16.05 1.22
N LEU A 501 -24.74 16.54 1.49
CA LEU A 501 -24.02 17.43 0.61
C LEU A 501 -23.11 16.58 -0.27
N ASN A 502 -23.58 16.31 -1.49
CA ASN A 502 -22.87 15.52 -2.49
C ASN A 502 -22.10 16.45 -3.40
N THR A 503 -20.77 16.32 -3.41
CA THR A 503 -19.89 17.11 -4.27
C THR A 503 -19.28 16.19 -5.32
N VAL A 504 -19.60 16.46 -6.59
CA VAL A 504 -19.08 15.72 -7.73
C VAL A 504 -18.10 16.60 -8.51
N ALA A 505 -16.84 16.19 -8.61
CA ALA A 505 -15.90 16.80 -9.54
C ALA A 505 -16.00 16.10 -10.89
N LEU A 506 -16.48 16.79 -11.92
CA LEU A 506 -16.61 16.31 -13.29
C LEU A 506 -15.43 16.80 -14.14
N HIS A 507 -14.79 15.90 -14.90
CA HIS A 507 -13.76 16.25 -15.88
C HIS A 507 -13.74 15.28 -17.07
N GLY A 508 -13.10 15.69 -18.17
CA GLY A 508 -12.90 14.83 -19.35
C GLY A 508 -14.20 14.25 -19.92
N ASN A 509 -14.11 13.02 -20.46
CA ASN A 509 -15.23 12.30 -21.08
C ASN A 509 -16.06 11.53 -20.03
N ASN A 510 -16.67 12.26 -19.07
CA ASN A 510 -17.49 11.74 -17.96
C ASN A 510 -16.74 11.11 -16.77
N ASP A 511 -15.45 11.40 -16.61
CA ASP A 511 -14.77 11.01 -15.37
C ASP A 511 -15.28 11.87 -14.22
N LYS A 512 -15.54 11.21 -13.09
CA LYS A 512 -16.09 11.86 -11.90
C LYS A 512 -15.53 11.29 -10.61
N THR A 513 -15.41 12.16 -9.62
CA THR A 513 -15.14 11.77 -8.22
C THR A 513 -16.21 12.38 -7.32
N LEU A 514 -16.79 11.55 -6.46
CA LEU A 514 -17.83 11.94 -5.52
C LEU A 514 -17.30 11.95 -4.08
N SER A 515 -17.54 13.06 -3.38
CA SER A 515 -17.39 13.18 -1.93
C SER A 515 -18.74 13.53 -1.30
N ARG A 516 -19.01 13.00 -0.11
CA ARG A 516 -20.31 13.12 0.57
C ARG A 516 -20.13 13.67 1.98
N ARG A 517 -21.00 14.58 2.42
CA ARG A 517 -21.10 15.01 3.83
C ARG A 517 -22.53 14.93 4.35
N LYS A 518 -22.69 14.42 5.56
CA LYS A 518 -23.97 14.48 6.27
C LYS A 518 -24.16 15.89 6.84
N ILE A 519 -25.28 16.52 6.50
CA ILE A 519 -25.66 17.86 6.96
C ILE A 519 -26.98 17.78 7.71
N THR A 520 -27.10 18.49 8.82
CA THR A 520 -28.38 18.69 9.51
C THR A 520 -28.74 20.17 9.49
N LEU A 521 -29.88 20.48 8.88
CA LEU A 521 -30.45 21.82 8.88
C LEU A 521 -31.42 21.96 10.05
N SER A 522 -31.33 23.07 10.77
CA SER A 522 -32.30 23.43 11.81
C SER A 522 -33.10 24.66 11.40
N THR A 523 -34.21 24.95 12.07
CA THR A 523 -34.73 26.32 12.07
C THR A 523 -33.59 27.23 12.56
N ALA A 524 -33.33 28.33 11.86
CA ALA A 524 -32.48 29.39 12.41
C ALA A 524 -33.01 29.75 13.81
N LEU A 525 -32.09 30.06 14.74
CA LEU A 525 -32.39 30.28 16.17
C LEU A 525 -33.66 31.08 16.43
#